data_AF-A0A496BCN7-F1
#
_entry.id   AF-A0A496BCN7-F1
#
_cell.length_a   1.000
_cell.length_b   1.000
_cell.length_c   1.000
_cell.angle_alpha   90.00
_cell.angle_beta   90.00
_cell.angle_gamma   90.00
#
_symmetry.space_group_name_H-M   'P 1'
#
loop_
_entity.id
_entity.type
_entity.pdbx_description
1 polymer ?
#
loop_
_entity_poly.entity_id
_entity_poly.type
_entity_poly.pdbx_seq_one_letter_code
_entity_poly.pdbx_strand_id
1 'polypeptide(L)'
;MPTLDFRGKQFIYSHHLTVPFRTLEVDAAKSFKSLHFDGRVNHPSLDENLIIHGDNLHALKALLPKYTGKIKCVYIDPPYNTGNEGWVYNDNVRSPMMQQWLTTNSPVDVEDLERHDK
;
A
#
# COMPACT_ATOMS: atom_id res chain seq x y z
N MET A 1 -18.27 -21.13 -4.33
CA MET A 1 -17.68 -19.84 -4.73
C MET A 1 -16.36 -20.13 -5.41
N PRO A 2 -16.09 -19.59 -6.62
CA PRO A 2 -14.77 -19.69 -7.22
C PRO A 2 -13.73 -18.98 -6.34
N THR A 3 -12.50 -19.51 -6.31
CA THR A 3 -11.39 -18.98 -5.51
C THR A 3 -10.15 -18.82 -6.38
N LEU A 4 -9.48 -17.67 -6.29
CA LEU A 4 -8.15 -17.48 -6.87
C LEU A 4 -7.09 -17.99 -5.89
N ASP A 5 -6.26 -18.93 -6.30
CA ASP A 5 -5.12 -19.42 -5.53
C ASP A 5 -3.81 -19.11 -6.23
N PHE A 6 -2.77 -18.80 -5.45
CA PHE A 6 -1.45 -18.46 -5.97
C PHE A 6 -0.36 -18.76 -4.96
N ARG A 7 0.86 -19.03 -5.46
CA ARG A 7 2.00 -19.35 -4.61
C ARG A 7 2.31 -18.18 -3.68
N GLY A 8 2.32 -18.45 -2.37
CA GLY A 8 2.57 -17.41 -1.38
C GLY A 8 1.34 -16.80 -0.71
N LYS A 9 0.13 -17.15 -1.14
CA LYS A 9 -1.12 -16.57 -0.62
C LYS A 9 -1.22 -16.61 0.90
N GLN A 10 -0.86 -17.74 1.53
CA GLN A 10 -0.89 -17.88 3.00
C GLN A 10 0.14 -16.99 3.71
N PHE A 11 1.32 -16.80 3.11
CA PHE A 11 2.34 -15.90 3.65
C PHE A 11 1.87 -14.45 3.59
N ILE A 12 1.27 -14.02 2.47
CA ILE A 12 0.73 -12.66 2.34
C ILE A 12 -0.44 -12.45 3.31
N TYR A 13 -1.34 -13.44 3.42
CA TYR A 13 -2.49 -13.38 4.31
C TYR A 13 -2.07 -13.22 5.78
N SER A 14 -1.01 -13.89 6.21
CA SER A 14 -0.50 -13.77 7.58
C SER A 14 0.47 -12.62 7.79
N HIS A 15 1.03 -12.04 6.72
CA HIS A 15 2.07 -11.00 6.83
C HIS A 15 1.60 -9.81 7.65
N HIS A 16 0.35 -9.35 7.46
CA HIS A 16 -0.17 -8.22 8.23
C HIS A 16 -0.21 -8.51 9.74
N LEU A 17 -0.24 -9.77 10.20
CA LEU A 17 -0.16 -10.10 11.62
C LEU A 17 1.25 -9.91 12.18
N THR A 18 2.28 -10.08 11.33
CA THR A 18 3.69 -9.93 11.72
C THR A 18 4.15 -8.47 11.79
N VAL A 19 3.45 -7.57 11.09
CA VAL A 19 3.80 -6.15 11.05
C VAL A 19 3.41 -5.47 12.38
N PRO A 20 4.35 -4.88 13.13
CA PRO A 20 4.02 -4.24 14.40
C PRO A 20 3.18 -2.98 14.21
N PHE A 21 2.34 -2.69 15.21
CA PHE A 21 1.66 -1.41 15.31
C PHE A 21 2.66 -0.28 15.61
N ARG A 22 2.45 0.89 15.00
CA ARG A 22 3.23 2.10 15.25
C ARG A 22 2.28 3.26 15.52
N THR A 23 2.69 4.18 16.39
CA THR A 23 1.98 5.43 16.63
C THR A 23 2.30 6.46 15.54
N LEU A 24 1.37 7.38 15.29
CA LEU A 24 1.64 8.55 14.46
C LEU A 24 2.39 9.58 15.30
N GLU A 25 3.54 10.03 14.81
CA GLU A 25 4.33 11.10 15.42
C GLU A 25 4.18 12.39 14.60
N VAL A 26 3.88 13.48 15.27
CA VAL A 26 3.70 14.78 14.62
C VAL A 26 5.05 15.45 14.42
N ASP A 27 5.44 15.61 13.15
CA ASP A 27 6.62 16.40 12.78
C ASP A 27 6.24 17.89 12.76
N ALA A 28 6.46 18.59 13.88
CA ALA A 28 6.09 19.99 14.03
C ALA A 28 6.83 20.93 13.05
N ALA A 29 7.99 20.53 12.52
CA ALA A 29 8.75 21.33 11.56
C ALA A 29 8.17 21.23 10.14
N LYS A 30 7.55 20.10 9.79
CA LYS A 30 6.90 19.89 8.48
C LYS A 30 5.40 20.15 8.49
N SER A 31 4.81 20.24 9.66
CA SER A 31 3.37 20.46 9.81
C SER A 31 3.01 21.92 9.57
N PHE A 32 1.93 22.15 8.82
CA PHE A 32 1.40 23.48 8.58
C PHE A 32 0.81 24.06 9.87
N LYS A 33 1.19 25.32 10.20
CA LYS A 33 0.60 26.07 11.31
C LYS A 33 -0.54 26.91 10.76
N SER A 34 -1.76 26.41 10.90
CA SER A 34 -2.95 27.15 10.49
C SER A 34 -3.18 28.35 11.42
N LEU A 35 -3.80 29.41 10.90
CA LEU A 35 -4.29 30.52 11.69
C LEU A 35 -5.81 30.43 11.75
N HIS A 36 -6.36 30.48 12.95
CA HIS A 36 -7.78 30.67 13.14
C HIS A 36 -8.19 32.07 12.66
N PHE A 37 -9.46 32.21 12.28
CA PHE A 37 -10.04 33.49 11.89
C PHE A 37 -9.97 34.56 13.00
N ASP A 38 -9.91 34.14 14.27
CA ASP A 38 -9.75 35.01 15.44
C ASP A 38 -8.28 35.39 15.76
N GLY A 39 -7.34 35.01 14.88
CA GLY A 39 -5.92 35.31 14.99
C GLY A 39 -5.11 34.34 15.86
N ARG A 40 -5.72 33.27 16.41
CA ARG A 40 -4.99 32.25 17.17
C ARG A 40 -4.22 31.31 16.24
N VAL A 41 -3.02 30.92 16.64
CA VAL A 41 -2.23 29.91 15.91
C VAL A 41 -2.69 28.52 16.32
N ASN A 42 -3.09 27.73 15.32
CA ASN A 42 -3.40 26.33 15.47
C ASN A 42 -2.10 25.53 15.56
N HIS A 43 -2.02 24.63 16.52
CA HIS A 43 -0.87 23.74 16.66
C HIS A 43 -1.10 22.49 15.81
N PRO A 44 -0.03 21.93 15.20
CA PRO A 44 -0.10 20.66 14.50
C PRO A 44 -0.79 19.57 15.33
N SER A 45 -1.82 18.95 14.77
CA SER A 45 -2.60 17.90 15.42
C SER A 45 -2.96 16.79 14.44
N LEU A 46 -3.49 15.69 14.96
CA LEU A 46 -3.93 14.55 14.16
C LEU A 46 -5.40 14.63 13.74
N ASP A 47 -6.09 15.74 14.03
CA ASP A 47 -7.55 15.88 13.86
C ASP A 47 -7.95 16.53 12.53
N GLU A 48 -6.99 17.04 11.75
CA GLU A 48 -7.21 17.64 10.44
C GLU A 48 -6.71 16.74 9.29
N ASN A 49 -6.40 17.35 8.14
CA ASN A 49 -5.82 16.65 7.00
C ASN A 49 -4.42 16.14 7.34
N LEU A 50 -4.15 14.86 7.06
CA LEU A 50 -2.90 14.20 7.40
C LEU A 50 -2.10 13.87 6.14
N ILE A 51 -0.81 14.22 6.15
CA ILE A 51 0.19 13.66 5.25
C ILE A 51 1.07 12.75 6.09
N ILE A 52 1.07 11.46 5.80
CA ILE A 52 1.80 10.45 6.56
C ILE A 52 2.99 9.98 5.74
N HIS A 53 4.18 10.10 6.29
CA HIS A 53 5.41 9.61 5.68
C HIS A 53 5.80 8.26 6.28
N GLY A 54 5.88 7.23 5.43
CA GLY A 54 6.28 5.89 5.83
C GLY A 54 5.72 4.82 4.89
N ASP A 55 6.02 3.57 5.23
CA ASP A 55 5.42 2.41 4.58
C ASP A 55 3.89 2.40 4.78
N ASN A 56 3.15 2.10 3.71
CA ASN A 56 1.69 2.21 3.71
C ASN A 56 1.00 1.20 4.65
N LEU A 57 1.53 0.00 4.83
CA LEU A 57 0.96 -1.01 5.70
C LEU A 57 1.11 -0.61 7.17
N HIS A 58 2.26 -0.03 7.53
CA HIS A 58 2.45 0.58 8.85
C HIS A 58 1.53 1.79 9.09
N ALA A 59 1.40 2.68 8.10
CA ALA A 59 0.53 3.85 8.19
C ALA A 59 -0.95 3.46 8.35
N LEU A 60 -1.45 2.52 7.52
CA LEU A 60 -2.83 2.03 7.60
C LEU A 60 -3.12 1.40 8.97
N LYS A 61 -2.18 0.62 9.51
CA LYS A 61 -2.30 0.05 10.88
C LYS A 61 -2.43 1.14 11.94
N ALA A 62 -1.60 2.18 11.88
CA ALA A 62 -1.64 3.30 12.82
C ALA A 62 -2.99 4.04 12.80
N LEU A 63 -3.66 4.08 11.64
CA LEU A 63 -4.95 4.74 11.45
C LEU A 63 -6.16 3.95 11.95
N LEU A 64 -6.03 2.61 12.10
CA LEU A 64 -7.15 1.73 12.48
C LEU A 64 -7.93 2.19 13.71
N PRO A 65 -7.30 2.59 14.84
CA PRO A 65 -8.05 2.96 16.04
C PRO A 65 -8.98 4.17 15.85
N LYS A 66 -8.62 5.09 14.94
CA LYS A 66 -9.33 6.35 14.76
C LYS A 66 -10.31 6.33 13.57
N TYR A 67 -9.95 5.66 12.48
CA TYR A 67 -10.63 5.76 11.19
C TYR A 67 -11.36 4.50 10.72
N THR A 68 -11.36 3.41 11.50
CA THR A 68 -12.11 2.19 11.14
C THR A 68 -13.59 2.50 10.90
N GLY A 69 -14.11 2.07 9.74
CA GLY A 69 -15.50 2.30 9.33
C GLY A 69 -15.86 3.75 8.98
N LYS A 70 -14.89 4.67 8.94
CA LYS A 70 -15.13 6.11 8.71
C LYS A 70 -14.64 6.61 7.34
N ILE A 71 -13.90 5.81 6.60
CA ILE A 71 -13.36 6.20 5.29
C ILE A 71 -14.46 6.10 4.22
N LYS A 72 -14.77 7.23 3.58
CA LYS A 72 -15.78 7.32 2.52
C LYS A 72 -15.27 6.83 1.16
N CYS A 73 -14.02 7.13 0.85
CA CYS A 73 -13.41 6.82 -0.45
C CYS A 73 -11.92 6.56 -0.26
N VAL A 74 -11.39 5.60 -1.01
CA VAL A 74 -9.96 5.30 -1.11
C VAL A 74 -9.59 5.40 -2.58
N TYR A 75 -8.57 6.20 -2.87
CA TYR A 75 -7.96 6.29 -4.20
C TYR A 75 -6.50 5.85 -4.08
N ILE A 76 -6.09 4.88 -4.89
CA ILE A 76 -4.72 4.37 -4.94
C ILE A 76 -4.29 4.19 -6.39
N ASP A 77 -3.02 4.44 -6.64
CA ASP A 77 -2.34 4.18 -7.90
C ASP A 77 -1.10 3.29 -7.62
N PRO A 78 -1.30 1.98 -7.36
CA PRO A 78 -0.21 1.07 -7.03
C PRO A 78 0.63 0.74 -8.29
N PRO A 79 1.85 0.20 -8.14
CA PRO A 79 2.62 -0.35 -9.27
C PRO A 79 1.80 -1.41 -10.04
N TYR A 80 1.83 -1.34 -11.37
CA TYR A 80 1.09 -2.18 -12.30
C TYR A 80 1.81 -3.50 -12.64
N ASN A 81 3.06 -3.65 -12.22
CA ASN A 81 3.94 -4.77 -12.53
C ASN A 81 4.19 -4.98 -14.04
N THR A 82 4.43 -3.90 -14.77
CA THR A 82 4.70 -3.93 -16.23
C THR A 82 6.12 -4.42 -16.58
N GLY A 83 7.02 -4.48 -15.59
CA GLY A 83 8.44 -4.75 -15.84
C GLY A 83 9.21 -3.55 -16.41
N ASN A 84 8.57 -2.39 -16.56
CA ASN A 84 9.25 -1.17 -16.97
C ASN A 84 10.00 -0.51 -15.80
N GLU A 85 11.32 -0.52 -15.86
CA GLU A 85 12.19 0.07 -14.84
C GLU A 85 12.59 1.53 -15.14
N GLY A 86 12.16 2.08 -16.28
CA GLY A 86 12.49 3.44 -16.71
C GLY A 86 11.57 4.54 -16.14
N TRP A 87 10.60 4.19 -15.31
CA TRP A 87 9.65 5.11 -14.67
C TRP A 87 10.11 5.54 -13.27
N VAL A 88 9.54 6.62 -12.74
CA VAL A 88 9.89 7.19 -11.42
C VAL A 88 9.67 6.20 -10.27
N TYR A 89 8.75 5.24 -10.47
CA TYR A 89 8.49 4.16 -9.53
C TYR A 89 8.92 2.83 -10.11
N ASN A 90 9.69 2.07 -9.33
CA ASN A 90 10.08 0.71 -9.67
C ASN A 90 8.84 -0.19 -9.71
N ASP A 91 8.41 -0.52 -10.92
CA ASP A 91 7.20 -1.26 -11.22
C ASP A 91 7.45 -2.77 -11.42
N ASN A 92 8.40 -3.34 -10.66
CA ASN A 92 8.82 -4.72 -10.84
C ASN A 92 8.59 -5.58 -9.58
N VAL A 93 8.02 -6.76 -9.74
CA VAL A 93 7.93 -7.78 -8.69
C VAL A 93 9.34 -8.32 -8.37
N ARG A 94 9.83 -7.96 -7.17
CA ARG A 94 11.16 -8.37 -6.68
C ARG A 94 11.17 -9.57 -5.74
N SER A 95 10.01 -10.20 -5.49
CA SER A 95 9.98 -11.39 -4.63
C SER A 95 10.68 -12.56 -5.31
N PRO A 96 11.76 -13.13 -4.73
CA PRO A 96 12.51 -14.22 -5.36
C PRO A 96 11.63 -15.45 -5.63
N MET A 97 10.69 -15.74 -4.73
CA MET A 97 9.74 -16.84 -4.88
C MET A 97 8.78 -16.60 -6.06
N MET A 98 8.32 -15.36 -6.23
CA MET A 98 7.43 -15.01 -7.35
C MET A 98 8.18 -15.02 -8.68
N GLN A 99 9.42 -14.50 -8.71
CA GLN A 99 10.26 -14.56 -9.91
C GLN A 99 10.52 -16.01 -10.32
N GLN A 100 10.93 -16.87 -9.37
CA GLN A 100 11.11 -18.30 -9.65
C GLN A 100 9.82 -18.94 -10.17
N TRP A 101 8.67 -18.63 -9.56
CA TRP A 101 7.39 -19.20 -9.98
C TRP A 101 7.01 -18.76 -11.40
N LEU A 102 7.14 -17.46 -11.72
CA LEU A 102 6.88 -16.94 -13.06
C LEU A 102 7.82 -17.60 -14.09
N THR A 103 9.13 -17.64 -13.84
CA THR A 103 10.09 -18.27 -14.76
C THR A 103 9.83 -19.77 -14.97
N THR A 104 9.39 -20.49 -13.93
CA THR A 104 9.19 -21.95 -14.01
C THR A 104 7.89 -22.33 -14.72
N ASN A 105 6.85 -21.48 -14.65
CA ASN A 105 5.51 -21.84 -15.12
C ASN A 105 5.11 -21.18 -16.45
N SER A 106 6.03 -20.46 -17.12
CA SER A 106 5.77 -19.71 -18.36
C SER A 106 4.46 -18.91 -18.30
N PRO A 107 4.48 -17.68 -17.76
CA PRO A 107 3.24 -16.95 -17.52
C PRO A 107 2.51 -16.74 -18.84
N VAL A 108 1.20 -16.94 -18.82
CA VAL A 108 0.31 -16.63 -19.94
C VAL A 108 0.46 -15.14 -20.23
N ASP A 109 1.08 -14.82 -21.36
CA ASP A 109 1.25 -13.44 -21.82
C ASP A 109 0.21 -13.08 -22.88
N VAL A 110 0.31 -11.87 -23.43
CA VAL A 110 -0.62 -11.39 -24.46
C VAL A 110 -0.47 -12.13 -25.80
N GLU A 111 0.62 -12.85 -26.00
CA GLU A 111 0.91 -13.65 -27.20
C GLU A 111 0.54 -15.13 -26.99
N ASP A 112 0.33 -15.57 -25.74
CA ASP A 112 -0.12 -16.91 -25.39
C ASP A 112 -1.62 -17.12 -25.71
N LEU A 113 -1.86 -17.67 -26.90
CA LEU A 113 -3.20 -17.99 -27.43
C LEU A 113 -3.85 -19.23 -26.77
N GLU A 114 -3.13 -20.01 -25.95
CA GLU A 114 -3.61 -21.25 -25.30
C GLU A 114 -4.41 -20.97 -24.02
N ARG A 115 -5.22 -19.90 -24.05
CA ARG A 115 -5.86 -19.25 -22.89
C ARG A 115 -6.92 -20.08 -22.16
N HIS A 116 -7.27 -21.27 -22.68
CA HIS A 116 -8.40 -22.06 -22.19
C HIS A 116 -8.01 -23.45 -21.62
N ASP A 117 -6.77 -23.90 -21.81
CA ASP A 117 -6.42 -25.33 -21.67
C ASP A 117 -5.36 -25.60 -20.58
N LYS A 118 -4.85 -24.56 -19.92
CA LYS A 118 -3.90 -24.63 -18.78
C LYS A 118 -4.55 -24.18 -17.47
#